data_AF-A0A933ZC70-F1
#
_entry.id   AF-A0A933ZC70-F1
#
_cell.length_a   1.000
_cell.length_b   1.000
_cell.length_c   1.000
_cell.angle_alpha   90.00
_cell.angle_beta   90.00
_cell.angle_gamma   90.00
#
_symmetry.space_group_name_H-M   'P 1'
#
loop_
_entity.id
_entity.type
_entity.pdbx_description
1 polymer ?
#
loop_
_entity_poly.entity_id
_entity_poly.type
_entity_poly.pdbx_seq_one_letter_code
_entity_poly.pdbx_strand_id
1 'polypeptide(L)'
;MDGLRGDLCGVQAAMRVCGQVLAAVLITGLGIHCALPAYSVDDSMGAGASAGSGAKGGSAGSGASAGKAGYGGDGGNAGDGGTIACGSYTCNATLEQCWNGQLCVARLVTVPALLPGGGTTTHQIDATEVTREQYAAWLAATPSTTGQPAYCAWNSSYVPATACTTDPSVCSGSGCAAHPQVCVDWCDAFMYCAGVGKRLCGKVGGGSNNVKAGGNDPKLSQWFNACSSGGVFNFPYGGDPTSSATHGYGQGKCNGVNPNGGATAPVASYAYCHSPLTEYDGVYDLSGNVSEWEDSCEQSTGEKDWCRWRGGWFGSLVNGDMTCASPTFIPSRSKAEPSRGFRCCHD
;
A
#
# COMPACT_ATOMS: atom_id res chain seq x y z
N MET A 1 10.63 -2.78 72.63
CA MET A 1 12.01 -2.38 72.32
C MET A 1 11.93 -1.35 71.22
N ASP A 2 12.53 -0.21 71.52
CA ASP A 2 12.60 1.06 70.80
C ASP A 2 12.91 0.88 69.29
N GLY A 3 12.52 1.72 68.33
CA GLY A 3 12.26 3.16 68.31
C GLY A 3 12.94 3.76 67.07
N LEU A 4 12.45 4.92 66.59
CA LEU A 4 12.92 5.80 65.49
C LEU A 4 12.20 5.57 64.12
N ARG A 5 11.19 6.38 63.73
CA ARG A 5 11.17 7.80 63.24
C ARG A 5 11.94 7.97 61.90
N GLY A 6 11.41 8.55 60.83
CA GLY A 6 10.11 9.19 60.54
C GLY A 6 10.05 9.75 59.10
N ASP A 7 8.81 10.00 58.64
CA ASP A 7 8.29 11.13 57.83
C ASP A 7 8.88 11.45 56.43
N LEU A 8 8.19 12.00 55.42
CA LEU A 8 6.78 12.19 54.99
C LEU A 8 6.88 13.14 53.77
N CYS A 9 6.19 12.83 52.65
CA CYS A 9 5.63 13.73 51.61
C CYS A 9 5.37 12.85 50.36
N GLY A 10 4.16 12.56 49.88
CA GLY A 10 2.93 13.38 49.78
C GLY A 10 3.11 14.41 48.65
N VAL A 11 2.28 14.57 47.62
CA VAL A 11 0.86 14.28 47.41
C VAL A 11 0.54 14.26 45.90
N GLN A 12 -0.56 13.61 45.58
CA GLN A 12 -1.26 13.44 44.31
C GLN A 12 -1.79 14.75 43.65
N ALA A 13 -2.18 14.59 42.37
CA ALA A 13 -3.44 15.02 41.76
C ALA A 13 -3.66 16.47 41.24
N ALA A 14 -3.87 16.51 39.92
CA ALA A 14 -5.10 16.92 39.22
C ALA A 14 -5.40 18.40 38.84
N MET A 15 -5.78 18.52 37.57
CA MET A 15 -6.94 19.25 36.98
C MET A 15 -6.87 20.75 36.56
N ARG A 16 -7.31 20.93 35.30
CA ARG A 16 -8.28 21.92 34.73
C ARG A 16 -7.81 23.26 34.15
N VAL A 17 -8.06 23.39 32.82
CA VAL A 17 -9.00 24.31 32.09
C VAL A 17 -8.93 25.84 32.31
N CYS A 18 -9.20 26.56 31.19
CA CYS A 18 -9.39 28.01 30.94
C CYS A 18 -8.09 28.77 30.59
N GLY A 19 -8.02 29.67 29.61
CA GLY A 19 -9.01 30.39 28.80
C GLY A 19 -8.52 31.84 28.64
N GLN A 20 -8.31 32.28 27.38
CA GLN A 20 -8.19 33.65 26.84
C GLN A 20 -7.40 34.76 27.59
N VAL A 21 -6.59 35.55 26.86
CA VAL A 21 -6.78 37.00 26.61
C VAL A 21 -5.54 37.59 25.88
N LEU A 22 -5.82 38.40 24.85
CA LEU A 22 -4.90 39.25 24.10
C LEU A 22 -4.11 40.23 25.00
N ALA A 23 -2.85 40.48 24.65
CA ALA A 23 -2.25 41.80 24.84
C ALA A 23 -1.20 42.07 23.74
N ALA A 24 -1.52 43.06 22.90
CA ALA A 24 -0.61 43.67 21.96
C ALA A 24 0.47 44.48 22.71
N VAL A 25 1.73 44.33 22.33
CA VAL A 25 2.80 45.22 22.77
C VAL A 25 3.40 45.87 21.52
N LEU A 26 3.12 47.16 21.35
CA LEU A 26 3.89 48.07 20.52
C LEU A 26 5.32 48.14 21.08
N ILE A 27 6.33 47.85 20.27
CA ILE A 27 7.69 48.32 20.50
C ILE A 27 8.08 49.19 19.30
N THR A 28 8.16 50.48 19.60
CA THR A 28 8.71 51.55 18.77
C THR A 28 10.21 51.35 18.56
N GLY A 29 10.67 51.86 17.41
CA GLY A 29 11.97 51.59 16.82
C GLY A 29 13.21 51.82 17.69
N LEU A 30 14.21 50.99 17.42
CA LEU A 30 15.61 51.37 17.38
C LEU A 30 16.28 50.58 16.27
N GLY A 31 16.79 51.31 15.29
CA GLY A 31 17.40 50.76 14.09
C GLY A 31 18.72 50.07 14.38
N ILE A 32 18.85 48.85 13.89
CA ILE A 32 20.12 48.19 13.62
C ILE A 32 20.03 47.66 12.20
N HIS A 33 20.77 48.33 11.30
CA HIS A 33 20.97 47.90 9.92
C HIS A 33 21.97 46.74 9.92
N CYS A 34 21.50 45.52 9.63
CA CYS A 34 22.34 44.45 9.12
C CYS A 34 21.97 44.20 7.66
N ALA A 35 22.89 44.53 6.76
CA ALA A 35 22.80 44.23 5.34
C ALA A 35 22.92 42.73 5.12
N LEU A 36 21.94 42.14 4.42
CA LEU A 36 22.05 40.81 3.81
C LEU A 36 22.31 40.98 2.31
N PRO A 37 23.21 40.19 1.70
CA PRO A 37 23.43 40.23 0.26
C PRO A 37 22.24 39.61 -0.48
N ALA A 38 21.83 40.28 -1.56
CA ALA A 38 20.81 39.83 -2.50
C ALA A 38 21.28 38.57 -3.23
N TYR A 39 20.44 37.53 -3.23
CA TYR A 39 20.58 36.38 -4.11
C TYR A 39 19.63 36.59 -5.29
N SER A 40 20.20 36.79 -6.48
CA SER A 40 19.47 36.86 -7.74
C SER A 40 19.10 35.45 -8.19
N VAL A 41 17.81 35.22 -8.47
CA VAL A 41 17.34 34.06 -9.22
C VAL A 41 17.40 34.41 -10.71
N ASP A 42 18.26 33.73 -11.46
CA ASP A 42 18.24 33.75 -12.92
C ASP A 42 17.24 32.68 -13.40
N ASP A 43 16.16 33.16 -14.02
CA ASP A 43 15.28 32.38 -14.88
C ASP A 43 15.97 32.15 -16.23
N SER A 44 16.30 30.89 -16.54
CA SER A 44 16.54 30.49 -17.93
C SER A 44 16.04 29.08 -18.19
N MET A 45 14.81 29.00 -18.71
CA MET A 45 14.28 27.81 -19.38
C MET A 45 15.05 27.59 -20.70
N GLY A 46 15.85 26.54 -20.74
CA GLY A 46 16.47 26.03 -21.97
C GLY A 46 15.90 24.67 -22.31
N ALA A 47 15.04 24.61 -23.33
CA ALA A 47 14.64 23.37 -23.97
C ALA A 47 15.85 22.72 -24.68
N GLY A 48 16.08 21.44 -24.43
CA GLY A 48 17.15 20.68 -25.07
C GLY A 48 16.85 19.19 -25.04
N ALA A 49 16.24 18.68 -26.11
CA ALA A 49 16.21 17.26 -26.42
C ALA A 49 17.65 16.76 -26.69
N SER A 50 18.00 15.57 -26.20
CA SER A 50 19.07 14.77 -26.82
C SER A 50 18.96 13.29 -26.52
N ALA A 51 19.20 12.56 -27.60
CA ALA A 51 19.10 11.12 -27.77
C ALA A 51 20.13 10.33 -26.97
N GLY A 52 19.77 9.09 -26.65
CA GLY A 52 20.65 8.11 -26.02
C GLY A 52 21.85 7.75 -26.88
N SER A 53 22.98 7.55 -26.21
CA SER A 53 24.10 6.78 -26.74
C SER A 53 24.74 5.99 -25.60
N GLY A 54 25.00 4.70 -25.88
CA GLY A 54 25.41 3.71 -24.91
C GLY A 54 26.83 3.90 -24.39
N ALA A 55 27.05 3.48 -23.14
CA ALA A 55 28.38 3.43 -22.54
C ALA A 55 28.97 2.02 -22.65
N LYS A 56 30.12 1.93 -23.33
CA LYS A 56 31.08 0.85 -23.19
C LYS A 56 31.88 1.03 -21.90
N GLY A 57 32.31 -0.10 -21.32
CA GLY A 57 33.03 -0.17 -20.05
C GLY A 57 34.41 0.49 -20.04
N GLY A 58 34.85 0.82 -18.82
CA GLY A 58 36.18 1.32 -18.49
C GLY A 58 36.52 1.00 -17.03
N SER A 59 37.77 0.60 -16.83
CA SER A 59 38.32 -0.09 -15.65
C SER A 59 38.55 0.78 -14.40
N ALA A 60 38.81 0.07 -13.30
CA ALA A 60 39.03 0.53 -11.93
C ALA A 60 40.13 1.60 -11.75
N GLY A 61 39.86 2.55 -10.85
CA GLY A 61 40.81 3.47 -10.24
C GLY A 61 40.46 3.69 -8.77
N SER A 62 41.46 3.58 -7.91
CA SER A 62 41.39 3.64 -6.45
C SER A 62 41.36 5.09 -5.92
N GLY A 63 40.60 5.29 -4.84
CA GLY A 63 40.79 6.39 -3.89
C GLY A 63 39.86 7.60 -4.05
N ALA A 64 38.71 7.59 -3.35
CA ALA A 64 38.01 8.81 -2.96
C ALA A 64 37.05 8.55 -1.78
N SER A 65 36.96 9.56 -0.91
CA SER A 65 36.11 9.68 0.27
C SER A 65 34.64 9.36 -0.03
N ALA A 66 33.96 8.75 0.94
CA ALA A 66 32.56 8.34 0.86
C ALA A 66 31.62 9.53 0.60
N GLY A 67 31.32 9.78 -0.67
CA GLY A 67 30.19 10.59 -1.10
C GLY A 67 28.88 9.87 -0.76
N LYS A 68 27.85 10.65 -0.41
CA LYS A 68 26.48 10.14 -0.19
C LYS A 68 26.06 9.30 -1.39
N ALA A 69 25.50 8.12 -1.12
CA ALA A 69 24.90 7.27 -2.15
C ALA A 69 23.89 8.09 -2.95
N GLY A 70 24.10 8.19 -4.27
CA GLY A 70 23.13 8.78 -5.17
C GLY A 70 21.82 8.02 -5.09
N TYR A 71 20.71 8.74 -5.21
CA TYR A 71 19.40 8.14 -5.34
C TYR A 71 19.41 7.19 -6.55
N GLY A 72 18.97 5.95 -6.34
CA GLY A 72 18.75 5.02 -7.44
C GLY A 72 17.76 5.65 -8.41
N GLY A 73 18.14 5.74 -9.69
CA GLY A 73 17.28 6.29 -10.73
C GLY A 73 15.97 5.49 -10.82
N ASP A 74 14.94 6.16 -11.34
CA ASP A 74 13.64 5.55 -11.62
C ASP A 74 13.86 4.23 -12.37
N GLY A 75 13.46 3.12 -11.73
CA GLY A 75 13.53 1.81 -12.34
C GLY A 75 12.71 1.83 -13.63
N GLY A 76 13.33 1.44 -14.75
CA GLY A 76 12.61 1.30 -16.00
C GLY A 76 11.43 0.35 -15.82
N ASN A 77 10.30 0.68 -16.47
CA ASN A 77 9.12 -0.18 -16.51
C ASN A 77 9.55 -1.62 -16.81
N ALA A 78 9.01 -2.60 -16.06
CA ALA A 78 9.06 -3.99 -16.46
C ALA A 78 8.62 -4.05 -17.92
N GLY A 79 9.53 -4.47 -18.81
CA GLY A 79 9.38 -4.30 -20.25
C GLY A 79 8.01 -4.77 -20.71
N ASP A 80 7.36 -3.98 -21.56
CA ASP A 80 6.01 -4.22 -22.06
C ASP A 80 5.87 -5.68 -22.48
N GLY A 81 5.29 -6.49 -21.60
CA GLY A 81 4.88 -7.83 -21.94
C GLY A 81 3.97 -7.73 -23.15
N GLY A 82 3.94 -8.75 -23.98
CA GLY A 82 2.99 -8.81 -25.08
C GLY A 82 1.56 -8.51 -24.62
N THR A 83 0.67 -8.22 -25.55
CA THR A 83 -0.74 -7.97 -25.22
C THR A 83 -1.60 -9.20 -25.45
N ILE A 84 -2.65 -9.39 -24.65
CA ILE A 84 -3.67 -10.43 -24.81
C ILE A 84 -4.98 -9.78 -25.26
N ALA A 85 -5.58 -10.25 -26.36
CA ALA A 85 -6.91 -9.79 -26.77
C ALA A 85 -7.99 -10.32 -25.82
N CYS A 86 -8.91 -9.45 -25.40
CA CYS A 86 -10.00 -9.79 -24.49
C CYS A 86 -11.29 -9.05 -24.86
N GLY A 87 -11.98 -9.54 -25.88
CA GLY A 87 -13.16 -8.84 -26.42
C GLY A 87 -12.75 -7.49 -27.00
N SER A 88 -13.29 -6.40 -26.45
CA SER A 88 -12.91 -5.03 -26.81
C SER A 88 -11.66 -4.52 -26.09
N TYR A 89 -11.12 -5.28 -25.12
CA TYR A 89 -9.98 -4.89 -24.31
C TYR A 89 -8.68 -5.55 -24.80
N THR A 90 -7.56 -4.92 -24.47
CA THR A 90 -6.22 -5.42 -24.75
C THR A 90 -5.46 -5.46 -23.43
N CYS A 91 -5.28 -6.65 -22.86
CA CYS A 91 -4.69 -6.82 -21.54
C CYS A 91 -3.16 -6.90 -21.63
N ASN A 92 -2.47 -6.39 -20.61
CA ASN A 92 -1.03 -6.60 -20.44
C ASN A 92 -0.75 -8.08 -20.09
N ALA A 93 -0.07 -8.85 -20.94
CA ALA A 93 0.14 -10.29 -20.69
C ALA A 93 0.99 -10.62 -19.46
N THR A 94 1.78 -9.65 -18.99
CA THR A 94 2.61 -9.82 -17.80
C THR A 94 1.78 -9.68 -16.53
N LEU A 95 0.99 -8.61 -16.43
CA LEU A 95 0.31 -8.22 -15.18
C LEU A 95 -1.18 -8.56 -15.16
N GLU A 96 -1.76 -8.90 -16.30
CA GLU A 96 -3.20 -9.08 -16.47
C GLU A 96 -3.53 -10.40 -17.19
N GLN A 97 -4.79 -10.80 -17.05
CA GLN A 97 -5.38 -11.92 -17.76
C GLN A 97 -6.78 -11.54 -18.27
N CYS A 98 -7.18 -12.19 -19.36
CA CYS A 98 -8.54 -12.03 -19.87
C CYS A 98 -9.53 -12.85 -19.05
N TRP A 99 -10.56 -12.20 -18.51
CA TRP A 99 -11.67 -12.86 -17.82
C TRP A 99 -12.90 -12.92 -18.72
N ASN A 100 -13.40 -14.15 -18.95
CA ASN A 100 -14.57 -14.47 -19.77
C ASN A 100 -14.59 -13.86 -21.18
N GLY A 101 -13.43 -13.50 -21.75
CA GLY A 101 -13.38 -12.84 -23.05
C GLY A 101 -13.87 -11.39 -23.04
N GLN A 102 -14.05 -10.78 -21.86
CA GLN A 102 -14.78 -9.52 -21.72
C GLN A 102 -14.07 -8.45 -20.92
N LEU A 103 -13.18 -8.81 -19.98
CA LEU A 103 -12.54 -7.84 -19.09
C LEU A 103 -11.08 -8.23 -18.85
N CYS A 104 -10.18 -7.24 -18.84
CA CYS A 104 -8.86 -7.43 -18.26
C CYS A 104 -8.99 -7.38 -16.74
N VAL A 105 -8.36 -8.33 -16.06
CA VAL A 105 -8.24 -8.37 -14.61
C VAL A 105 -6.80 -8.67 -14.24
N ALA A 106 -6.36 -8.28 -13.04
CA ALA A 106 -5.03 -8.64 -12.56
C ALA A 106 -4.77 -10.16 -12.71
N ARG A 107 -3.58 -10.52 -13.14
CA ARG A 107 -3.19 -11.91 -13.37
C ARG A 107 -3.07 -12.65 -12.03
N LEU A 108 -3.60 -13.86 -11.95
CA LEU A 108 -3.39 -14.73 -10.79
C LEU A 108 -1.99 -15.34 -10.84
N VAL A 109 -1.25 -15.21 -9.74
CA VAL A 109 0.05 -15.80 -9.48
C VAL A 109 -0.11 -16.91 -8.47
N THR A 110 0.28 -18.13 -8.84
CA THR A 110 0.27 -19.27 -7.93
C THR A 110 1.46 -19.21 -7.00
N VAL A 111 1.21 -19.18 -5.68
CA VAL A 111 2.23 -19.15 -4.64
C VAL A 111 2.10 -20.38 -3.71
N PRO A 112 3.20 -20.93 -3.20
CA PRO A 112 3.16 -22.03 -2.26
C PRO A 112 2.77 -21.54 -0.86
N ALA A 113 2.11 -22.39 -0.09
CA ALA A 113 1.77 -22.15 1.31
C ALA A 113 1.93 -23.42 2.15
N LEU A 114 2.33 -23.24 3.42
CA LEU A 114 2.39 -24.32 4.40
C LEU A 114 1.07 -24.39 5.17
N LEU A 115 0.60 -25.59 5.49
CA LEU A 115 -0.61 -25.76 6.30
C LEU A 115 -0.28 -25.84 7.80
N PRO A 116 -1.17 -25.38 8.71
CA PRO A 116 -0.94 -25.45 10.16
C PRO A 116 -0.69 -26.85 10.72
N GLY A 117 -1.25 -27.89 10.08
CA GLY A 117 -1.07 -29.30 10.45
C GLY A 117 0.12 -30.00 9.78
N GLY A 118 0.97 -29.26 9.07
CA GLY A 118 1.98 -29.82 8.17
C GLY A 118 1.42 -30.08 6.76
N GLY A 119 2.33 -30.25 5.81
CA GLY A 119 2.02 -30.34 4.38
C GLY A 119 2.07 -28.99 3.65
N THR A 120 1.94 -29.06 2.33
CA THR A 120 2.01 -27.92 1.41
C THR A 120 0.73 -27.83 0.60
N THR A 121 0.28 -26.62 0.34
CA THR A 121 -0.75 -26.29 -0.66
C THR A 121 -0.24 -25.18 -1.55
N THR A 122 -1.02 -24.84 -2.56
CA THR A 122 -0.89 -23.57 -3.28
C THR A 122 -2.16 -22.77 -3.09
N HIS A 123 -2.04 -21.46 -3.30
CA HIS A 123 -3.16 -20.59 -3.60
C HIS A 123 -2.72 -19.60 -4.67
N GLN A 124 -3.68 -18.86 -5.21
CA GLN A 124 -3.40 -17.82 -6.18
C GLN A 124 -3.75 -16.45 -5.61
N ILE A 125 -2.95 -15.45 -5.97
CA ILE A 125 -3.15 -14.05 -5.59
C ILE A 125 -2.91 -13.18 -6.82
N ASP A 126 -3.63 -12.07 -6.92
CA ASP A 126 -3.44 -11.10 -7.98
C ASP A 126 -2.01 -10.53 -7.95
N ALA A 127 -1.39 -10.47 -9.13
CA ALA A 127 -0.04 -9.97 -9.35
C ALA A 127 0.14 -8.53 -8.88
N THR A 128 -0.93 -7.73 -8.90
CA THR A 128 -0.97 -6.30 -8.56
C THR A 128 -2.24 -5.98 -7.80
N GLU A 129 -2.36 -4.78 -7.24
CA GLU A 129 -3.67 -4.27 -6.80
C GLU A 129 -4.62 -4.15 -8.00
N VAL A 130 -5.92 -4.23 -7.75
CA VAL A 130 -6.93 -3.98 -8.79
C VAL A 130 -6.78 -2.55 -9.30
N THR A 131 -6.60 -2.38 -10.61
CA THR A 131 -6.40 -1.05 -11.21
C THR A 131 -7.73 -0.32 -11.41
N ARG A 132 -7.66 0.99 -11.59
CA ARG A 132 -8.83 1.83 -11.90
C ARG A 132 -9.50 1.44 -13.21
N GLU A 133 -8.72 1.07 -14.23
CA GLU A 133 -9.27 0.60 -15.51
C GLU A 133 -10.02 -0.71 -15.35
N GLN A 134 -9.47 -1.68 -14.60
CA GLN A 134 -10.11 -2.96 -14.35
C GLN A 134 -11.43 -2.78 -13.57
N TYR A 135 -11.42 -1.93 -12.52
CA TYR A 135 -12.61 -1.63 -11.74
C TYR A 135 -13.68 -0.89 -12.56
N ALA A 136 -13.26 0.09 -13.37
CA ALA A 136 -14.17 0.83 -14.25
C ALA A 136 -14.81 -0.07 -15.31
N ALA A 137 -14.05 -1.00 -15.88
CA ALA A 137 -14.55 -1.98 -16.84
C ALA A 137 -15.57 -2.93 -16.20
N TRP A 138 -15.33 -3.37 -14.96
CA TRP A 138 -16.30 -4.14 -14.18
C TRP A 138 -17.57 -3.34 -13.88
N LEU A 139 -17.46 -2.07 -13.45
CA LEU A 139 -18.62 -1.21 -13.23
C LEU A 139 -19.45 -0.97 -14.50
N ALA A 140 -18.79 -0.84 -15.65
CA ALA A 140 -19.45 -0.67 -16.94
C ALA A 140 -20.30 -1.89 -17.33
N ALA A 141 -20.00 -3.08 -16.78
CA ALA A 141 -20.84 -4.27 -16.92
C ALA A 141 -22.08 -4.26 -16.00
N THR A 142 -22.31 -3.17 -15.26
CA THR A 142 -23.48 -2.94 -14.38
C THR A 142 -23.69 -4.07 -13.36
N PRO A 143 -22.70 -4.34 -12.49
CA PRO A 143 -22.79 -5.41 -11.50
C PRO A 143 -23.96 -5.17 -10.54
N SER A 144 -24.72 -6.23 -10.27
CA SER A 144 -25.88 -6.15 -9.38
C SER A 144 -25.45 -6.01 -7.91
N THR A 145 -26.12 -5.13 -7.18
CA THR A 145 -26.03 -5.03 -5.72
C THR A 145 -26.91 -6.06 -5.00
N THR A 146 -27.72 -6.80 -5.76
CA THR A 146 -28.45 -7.97 -5.25
C THR A 146 -27.50 -9.15 -5.10
N GLY A 147 -27.66 -9.93 -4.02
CA GLY A 147 -26.81 -11.11 -3.77
C GLY A 147 -25.55 -10.82 -2.95
N GLN A 148 -25.38 -9.57 -2.49
CA GLN A 148 -24.39 -9.25 -1.47
C GLN A 148 -24.62 -10.04 -0.18
N PRO A 149 -23.57 -10.33 0.60
CA PRO A 149 -23.73 -10.87 1.95
C PRO A 149 -24.60 -9.95 2.81
N ALA A 150 -25.32 -10.51 3.79
CA ALA A 150 -26.26 -9.75 4.62
C ALA A 150 -25.61 -8.55 5.34
N TYR A 151 -24.34 -8.69 5.76
CA TYR A 151 -23.56 -7.61 6.40
C TYR A 151 -23.10 -6.50 5.43
N CYS A 152 -23.35 -6.65 4.13
CA CYS A 152 -23.17 -5.65 3.08
C CYS A 152 -24.51 -5.14 2.51
N ALA A 153 -25.66 -5.51 3.09
CA ALA A 153 -26.98 -5.11 2.56
C ALA A 153 -27.24 -3.59 2.58
N TRP A 154 -26.45 -2.83 3.34
CA TRP A 154 -26.49 -1.37 3.35
C TRP A 154 -25.76 -0.75 2.14
N ASN A 155 -24.84 -1.49 1.51
CA ASN A 155 -24.12 -1.01 0.35
C ASN A 155 -25.02 -1.09 -0.89
N SER A 156 -25.44 0.06 -1.38
CA SER A 156 -26.41 0.18 -2.49
C SER A 156 -25.77 0.54 -3.82
N SER A 157 -24.45 0.74 -3.85
CA SER A 157 -23.73 1.19 -5.04
C SER A 157 -22.25 0.85 -4.94
N TYR A 158 -21.68 0.26 -5.98
CA TYR A 158 -20.24 0.03 -6.08
C TYR A 158 -19.46 1.21 -6.69
N VAL A 159 -20.10 2.35 -6.92
CA VAL A 159 -19.41 3.56 -7.40
C VAL A 159 -18.46 4.07 -6.30
N PRO A 160 -17.16 4.28 -6.59
CA PRO A 160 -16.20 4.77 -5.60
C PRO A 160 -16.66 6.10 -4.98
N ALA A 161 -16.46 6.25 -3.68
CA ALA A 161 -16.99 7.36 -2.90
C ALA A 161 -16.51 8.72 -3.45
N THR A 162 -17.45 9.54 -3.94
CA THR A 162 -17.14 10.83 -4.61
C THR A 162 -16.31 11.77 -3.75
N ALA A 163 -16.63 11.91 -2.46
CA ALA A 163 -15.87 12.77 -1.55
C ALA A 163 -14.41 12.33 -1.38
N CYS A 164 -14.14 11.03 -1.54
CA CYS A 164 -12.79 10.48 -1.49
C CYS A 164 -12.07 10.66 -2.83
N THR A 165 -12.74 10.46 -3.96
CA THR A 165 -12.11 10.55 -5.28
C THR A 165 -11.71 11.97 -5.68
N THR A 166 -12.21 12.99 -4.98
CA THR A 166 -11.77 14.39 -5.12
C THR A 166 -10.54 14.75 -4.29
N ASP A 167 -10.03 13.83 -3.47
CA ASP A 167 -8.82 14.09 -2.69
C ASP A 167 -7.58 14.26 -3.61
N PRO A 168 -6.72 15.27 -3.39
CA PRO A 168 -5.57 15.54 -4.25
C PRO A 168 -4.55 14.40 -4.35
N SER A 169 -4.52 13.47 -3.39
CA SER A 169 -3.66 12.27 -3.43
C SER A 169 -4.19 11.17 -4.34
N VAL A 170 -5.47 11.24 -4.75
CA VAL A 170 -6.05 10.30 -5.71
C VAL A 170 -5.69 10.72 -7.12
N CYS A 171 -5.04 9.83 -7.85
CA CYS A 171 -4.75 10.03 -9.26
C CYS A 171 -6.06 10.28 -10.04
N SER A 172 -6.11 11.38 -10.80
CA SER A 172 -7.21 11.73 -11.68
C SER A 172 -6.74 12.04 -13.12
N GLY A 173 -7.63 11.83 -14.09
CA GLY A 173 -7.34 12.03 -15.52
C GLY A 173 -6.92 10.76 -16.26
N SER A 174 -6.54 10.92 -17.52
CA SER A 174 -6.28 9.81 -18.46
C SER A 174 -5.03 8.99 -18.14
N GLY A 175 -4.09 9.53 -17.37
CA GLY A 175 -2.87 8.82 -16.96
C GLY A 175 -3.05 7.82 -15.82
N CYS A 176 -4.25 7.72 -15.25
CA CYS A 176 -4.50 6.97 -14.01
C CYS A 176 -5.05 5.56 -14.22
N ALA A 177 -5.19 5.10 -15.47
CA ALA A 177 -5.77 3.79 -15.80
C ALA A 177 -5.10 2.63 -15.02
N ALA A 178 -3.76 2.65 -14.98
CA ALA A 178 -2.93 1.65 -14.32
C ALA A 178 -2.69 1.91 -12.81
N HIS A 179 -3.23 2.98 -12.23
CA HIS A 179 -3.13 3.21 -10.78
C HIS A 179 -4.11 2.28 -10.04
N PRO A 180 -3.85 1.94 -8.77
CA PRO A 180 -4.77 1.15 -7.97
C PRO A 180 -6.13 1.84 -7.81
N GLN A 181 -7.20 1.06 -7.85
CA GLN A 181 -8.52 1.51 -7.48
C GLN A 181 -8.56 1.76 -5.97
N VAL A 182 -8.91 2.99 -5.61
CA VAL A 182 -9.05 3.45 -4.22
C VAL A 182 -10.44 3.99 -3.97
N CYS A 183 -10.73 4.50 -2.76
CA CYS A 183 -12.03 5.07 -2.45
C CYS A 183 -13.20 4.09 -2.60
N VAL A 184 -12.92 2.81 -2.37
CA VAL A 184 -13.90 1.73 -2.30
C VAL A 184 -13.95 1.20 -0.87
N ASP A 185 -15.13 0.77 -0.46
CA ASP A 185 -15.28 0.11 0.84
C ASP A 185 -14.96 -1.39 0.73
N TRP A 186 -15.06 -2.11 1.86
CA TRP A 186 -14.77 -3.54 1.86
C TRP A 186 -15.77 -4.35 1.03
N CYS A 187 -17.05 -3.96 1.02
CA CYS A 187 -18.12 -4.66 0.30
C CYS A 187 -17.92 -4.51 -1.22
N ASP A 188 -17.50 -3.32 -1.67
CA ASP A 188 -17.10 -3.07 -3.05
C ASP A 188 -15.95 -4.00 -3.49
N ALA A 189 -14.89 -4.07 -2.68
CA ALA A 189 -13.73 -4.91 -2.94
C ALA A 189 -14.11 -6.41 -2.98
N PHE A 190 -14.91 -6.85 -2.01
CA PHE A 190 -15.43 -8.22 -1.92
C PHE A 190 -16.25 -8.59 -3.17
N MET A 191 -17.17 -7.70 -3.56
CA MET A 191 -18.08 -7.95 -4.69
C MET A 191 -17.39 -7.82 -6.04
N TYR A 192 -16.39 -6.95 -6.19
CA TYR A 192 -15.54 -6.96 -7.38
C TYR A 192 -14.87 -8.32 -7.54
N CYS A 193 -14.18 -8.80 -6.49
CA CYS A 193 -13.44 -10.05 -6.58
C CYS A 193 -14.37 -11.22 -6.90
N ALA A 194 -15.52 -11.31 -6.23
CA ALA A 194 -16.55 -12.31 -6.53
C ALA A 194 -17.07 -12.18 -7.98
N GLY A 195 -17.32 -10.94 -8.43
CA GLY A 195 -17.82 -10.63 -9.77
C GLY A 195 -16.87 -11.05 -10.90
N VAL A 196 -15.56 -11.07 -10.64
CA VAL A 196 -14.54 -11.55 -11.59
C VAL A 196 -14.09 -13.00 -11.32
N GLY A 197 -14.92 -13.80 -10.64
CA GLY A 197 -14.66 -15.23 -10.40
C GLY A 197 -13.52 -15.52 -9.42
N LYS A 198 -13.14 -14.53 -8.61
CA LYS A 198 -12.12 -14.63 -7.56
C LYS A 198 -12.80 -14.41 -6.20
N ARG A 199 -11.99 -14.18 -5.17
CA ARG A 199 -12.46 -13.76 -3.83
C ARG A 199 -11.51 -12.71 -3.27
N LEU A 200 -11.99 -11.92 -2.33
CA LEU A 200 -11.08 -11.06 -1.58
C LEU A 200 -10.06 -11.94 -0.83
N CYS A 201 -8.80 -11.51 -0.80
CA CYS A 201 -7.75 -12.30 -0.15
C CYS A 201 -8.05 -12.50 1.33
N GLY A 202 -7.85 -13.72 1.80
CA GLY A 202 -8.23 -14.13 3.15
C GLY A 202 -7.43 -15.34 3.57
N LYS A 203 -8.11 -16.35 4.10
CA LYS A 203 -7.47 -17.55 4.63
C LYS A 203 -6.91 -18.43 3.51
N VAL A 204 -5.75 -19.04 3.77
CA VAL A 204 -5.21 -20.14 2.96
C VAL A 204 -6.23 -21.29 2.97
N GLY A 205 -6.67 -21.72 1.79
CA GLY A 205 -7.72 -22.72 1.62
C GLY A 205 -9.14 -22.18 1.68
N GLY A 206 -9.32 -20.85 1.64
CA GLY A 206 -10.63 -20.21 1.44
C GLY A 206 -11.23 -19.55 2.66
N GLY A 207 -12.00 -18.48 2.40
CA GLY A 207 -12.79 -17.76 3.39
C GLY A 207 -12.04 -16.72 4.20
N SER A 208 -12.69 -16.23 5.26
CA SER A 208 -12.23 -15.10 6.04
C SER A 208 -11.10 -15.46 7.01
N ASN A 209 -10.14 -14.56 7.16
CA ASN A 209 -9.10 -14.61 8.20
C ASN A 209 -9.61 -14.04 9.51
N ASN A 210 -9.15 -14.62 10.63
CA ASN A 210 -9.37 -14.00 11.92
C ASN A 210 -8.51 -12.73 12.03
N VAL A 211 -9.16 -11.60 12.25
CA VAL A 211 -8.52 -10.28 12.28
C VAL A 211 -7.54 -10.10 13.45
N LYS A 212 -7.74 -10.82 14.57
CA LYS A 212 -6.88 -10.78 15.77
C LYS A 212 -5.82 -11.88 15.76
N ALA A 213 -6.16 -13.07 15.27
CA ALA A 213 -5.32 -14.26 15.29
C ALA A 213 -4.94 -14.70 13.87
N GLY A 214 -3.66 -14.74 13.54
CA GLY A 214 -3.18 -15.37 12.31
C GLY A 214 -3.04 -14.47 11.07
N GLY A 215 -3.41 -13.19 11.14
CA GLY A 215 -3.19 -12.25 10.03
C GLY A 215 -1.71 -12.06 9.65
N ASN A 216 -0.79 -12.31 10.59
CA ASN A 216 0.68 -12.30 10.39
C ASN A 216 1.26 -13.73 10.44
N ASP A 217 0.46 -14.76 10.18
CA ASP A 217 0.93 -16.16 10.07
C ASP A 217 0.85 -16.58 8.59
N PRO A 218 1.96 -16.96 7.96
CA PRO A 218 1.97 -17.31 6.53
C PRO A 218 1.24 -18.64 6.26
N LYS A 219 0.94 -19.42 7.30
CA LYS A 219 0.13 -20.64 7.20
C LYS A 219 -1.37 -20.37 7.22
N LEU A 220 -1.77 -19.16 7.60
CA LEU A 220 -3.17 -18.78 7.76
C LEU A 220 -3.59 -17.72 6.76
N SER A 221 -2.82 -16.64 6.58
CA SER A 221 -3.17 -15.54 5.67
C SER A 221 -2.49 -15.68 4.31
N GLN A 222 -3.28 -15.68 3.23
CA GLN A 222 -2.77 -15.68 1.86
C GLN A 222 -1.97 -14.42 1.54
N TRP A 223 -2.47 -13.27 2.01
CA TRP A 223 -1.82 -11.98 1.81
C TRP A 223 -0.47 -11.96 2.51
N PHE A 224 -0.42 -12.37 3.78
CA PHE A 224 0.83 -12.39 4.53
C PHE A 224 1.82 -13.41 3.98
N ASN A 225 1.35 -14.60 3.59
CA ASN A 225 2.17 -15.60 2.93
C ASN A 225 2.84 -15.05 1.67
N ALA A 226 2.08 -14.40 0.80
CA ALA A 226 2.62 -13.80 -0.41
C ALA A 226 3.62 -12.67 -0.09
N CYS A 227 3.27 -11.76 0.82
CA CYS A 227 4.12 -10.62 1.14
C CYS A 227 5.44 -11.06 1.78
N SER A 228 5.38 -11.92 2.79
CA SER A 228 6.58 -12.32 3.54
C SER A 228 7.36 -13.46 2.89
N SER A 229 6.95 -13.91 1.69
CA SER A 229 7.49 -15.09 1.03
C SER A 229 7.49 -16.32 1.94
N GLY A 230 6.31 -16.66 2.48
CA GLY A 230 6.16 -17.77 3.42
C GLY A 230 6.72 -17.51 4.83
N GLY A 231 6.91 -16.25 5.21
CA GLY A 231 7.46 -15.83 6.50
C GLY A 231 8.97 -15.65 6.51
N VAL A 232 9.63 -15.74 5.37
CA VAL A 232 11.09 -15.58 5.23
C VAL A 232 11.52 -14.12 5.41
N PHE A 233 10.70 -13.15 4.98
CA PHE A 233 11.08 -11.74 4.90
C PHE A 233 10.13 -10.80 5.65
N ASN A 234 10.68 -9.64 6.07
CA ASN A 234 9.91 -8.54 6.67
C ASN A 234 9.10 -7.75 5.63
N PHE A 235 9.65 -7.63 4.42
CA PHE A 235 9.09 -6.92 3.28
C PHE A 235 9.05 -7.88 2.08
N PRO A 236 8.24 -7.61 1.04
CA PRO A 236 8.23 -8.40 -0.18
C PRO A 236 9.62 -8.68 -0.72
N TYR A 237 10.48 -7.66 -0.70
CA TYR A 237 11.81 -7.69 -1.29
C TYR A 237 12.94 -8.12 -0.36
N GLY A 238 12.65 -8.53 0.89
CA GLY A 238 13.67 -9.01 1.81
C GLY A 238 13.54 -8.53 3.25
N GLY A 239 14.65 -8.64 3.98
CA GLY A 239 14.73 -8.35 5.42
C GLY A 239 14.65 -9.59 6.28
N ASP A 240 14.96 -9.43 7.57
CA ASP A 240 15.09 -10.55 8.51
C ASP A 240 14.12 -10.32 9.67
N PRO A 241 13.02 -11.09 9.74
CA PRO A 241 12.03 -10.95 10.79
C PRO A 241 12.55 -11.31 12.19
N THR A 242 13.70 -11.98 12.29
CA THR A 242 14.34 -12.31 13.58
C THR A 242 15.24 -11.18 14.11
N SER A 243 15.64 -10.24 13.25
CA SER A 243 16.55 -9.15 13.62
C SER A 243 15.80 -7.94 14.21
N SER A 244 14.86 -7.39 13.45
CA SER A 244 13.94 -6.33 13.89
C SER A 244 12.82 -6.17 12.87
N ALA A 245 11.71 -5.54 13.26
CA ALA A 245 10.56 -5.34 12.36
C ALA A 245 10.91 -4.56 11.08
N THR A 246 11.91 -3.68 11.14
CA THR A 246 12.31 -2.84 10.01
C THR A 246 13.62 -3.29 9.35
N HIS A 247 14.21 -4.41 9.80
CA HIS A 247 15.43 -4.93 9.19
C HIS A 247 15.19 -5.24 7.71
N GLY A 248 16.09 -4.76 6.87
CA GLY A 248 16.03 -4.92 5.42
C GLY A 248 15.15 -3.92 4.70
N TYR A 249 14.61 -2.88 5.38
CA TYR A 249 13.90 -1.81 4.70
C TYR A 249 14.78 -1.16 3.62
N GLY A 250 14.25 -1.10 2.39
CA GLY A 250 14.90 -0.44 1.27
C GLY A 250 14.13 0.82 0.88
N GLN A 251 14.71 1.99 1.09
CA GLN A 251 14.13 3.25 0.64
C GLN A 251 13.98 3.22 -0.90
N GLY A 252 12.81 3.62 -1.40
CA GLY A 252 12.51 3.64 -2.83
C GLY A 252 12.33 2.26 -3.48
N LYS A 253 12.38 1.16 -2.70
CA LYS A 253 12.08 -0.18 -3.25
C LYS A 253 10.61 -0.36 -3.60
N CYS A 254 9.74 0.30 -2.85
CA CYS A 254 8.30 0.34 -3.04
C CYS A 254 7.80 1.78 -2.87
N ASN A 255 6.58 2.06 -3.35
CA ASN A 255 5.93 3.37 -3.18
C ASN A 255 5.52 3.61 -1.71
N GLY A 256 6.45 4.04 -0.86
CA GLY A 256 6.21 4.36 0.56
C GLY A 256 6.59 5.81 0.86
N VAL A 257 7.39 6.05 1.91
CA VAL A 257 7.95 7.38 2.21
C VAL A 257 8.66 7.98 1.00
N ASN A 258 7.92 8.82 0.26
CA ASN A 258 8.46 9.65 -0.79
C ASN A 258 8.35 11.12 -0.35
N PRO A 259 9.46 11.87 -0.27
CA PRO A 259 9.40 13.30 0.06
C PRO A 259 8.68 14.14 -1.02
N ASN A 260 8.36 13.56 -2.19
CA ASN A 260 7.90 14.30 -3.38
C ASN A 260 6.58 13.80 -4.01
N GLY A 261 5.81 12.92 -3.35
CA GLY A 261 4.74 12.19 -4.06
C GLY A 261 3.37 12.20 -3.40
N GLY A 262 3.27 11.64 -2.19
CA GLY A 262 2.01 11.61 -1.43
C GLY A 262 0.79 11.07 -2.21
N ALA A 263 1.00 10.23 -3.23
CA ALA A 263 -0.02 9.73 -4.14
C ALA A 263 0.32 8.32 -4.63
N THR A 264 -0.67 7.63 -5.20
CA THR A 264 -0.48 6.31 -5.80
C THR A 264 0.43 6.37 -7.02
N ALA A 265 1.05 5.25 -7.36
CA ALA A 265 1.81 5.04 -8.59
C ALA A 265 1.10 3.97 -9.45
N PRO A 266 1.42 3.87 -10.76
CA PRO A 266 0.98 2.74 -11.57
C PRO A 266 1.44 1.42 -10.92
N VAL A 267 0.59 0.40 -10.96
CA VAL A 267 0.93 -0.91 -10.41
C VAL A 267 2.18 -1.51 -11.08
N ALA A 268 2.96 -2.25 -10.30
CA ALA A 268 4.26 -2.84 -10.66
C ALA A 268 5.29 -1.84 -11.24
N SER A 269 5.14 -0.54 -11.00
CA SER A 269 6.11 0.48 -11.45
C SER A 269 7.43 0.43 -10.66
N TYR A 270 7.39 -0.11 -9.43
CA TYR A 270 8.58 -0.30 -8.61
C TYR A 270 9.14 -1.70 -8.87
N ALA A 271 10.09 -1.80 -9.80
CA ALA A 271 10.69 -3.05 -10.29
C ALA A 271 11.42 -3.90 -9.24
N TYR A 272 11.47 -3.47 -7.98
CA TYR A 272 12.02 -4.24 -6.87
C TYR A 272 11.03 -4.41 -5.72
N CYS A 273 9.75 -4.05 -5.90
CA CYS A 273 8.71 -4.19 -4.88
C CYS A 273 8.03 -5.55 -4.94
N HIS A 274 8.83 -6.61 -4.99
CA HIS A 274 8.37 -8.01 -5.09
C HIS A 274 9.45 -8.93 -4.50
N SER A 275 9.13 -10.21 -4.38
CA SER A 275 10.05 -11.19 -3.80
C SER A 275 11.20 -11.54 -4.73
N PRO A 276 12.44 -11.67 -4.21
CA PRO A 276 13.53 -12.27 -4.98
C PRO A 276 13.41 -13.81 -5.09
N LEU A 277 12.46 -14.45 -4.41
CA LEU A 277 12.24 -15.90 -4.51
C LEU A 277 11.29 -16.19 -5.66
N THR A 278 11.73 -17.05 -6.58
CA THR A 278 11.02 -17.39 -7.83
C THR A 278 9.56 -17.78 -7.60
N GLU A 279 9.26 -18.52 -6.54
CA GLU A 279 7.90 -18.93 -6.19
C GLU A 279 6.97 -17.79 -5.71
N TYR A 280 7.49 -16.58 -5.47
CA TYR A 280 6.75 -15.38 -5.05
C TYR A 280 7.01 -14.14 -5.95
N ASP A 281 7.95 -14.22 -6.90
CA ASP A 281 8.48 -13.13 -7.75
C ASP A 281 7.44 -12.43 -8.67
N GLY A 282 6.25 -13.03 -8.82
CA GLY A 282 5.18 -12.48 -9.66
C GLY A 282 4.23 -11.49 -8.97
N VAL A 283 4.38 -11.25 -7.66
CA VAL A 283 3.44 -10.45 -6.88
C VAL A 283 4.08 -9.14 -6.42
N TYR A 284 3.54 -8.03 -6.91
CA TYR A 284 4.06 -6.68 -6.73
C TYR A 284 3.23 -5.89 -5.71
N ASP A 285 3.85 -4.84 -5.16
CA ASP A 285 3.20 -3.77 -4.40
C ASP A 285 2.48 -4.24 -3.12
N LEU A 286 2.88 -5.38 -2.56
CA LEU A 286 2.40 -5.83 -1.23
C LEU A 286 2.93 -4.96 -0.08
N SER A 287 3.84 -4.03 -0.38
CA SER A 287 4.29 -2.98 0.52
C SER A 287 4.11 -1.63 -0.16
N GLY A 288 3.39 -0.71 0.47
CA GLY A 288 3.17 0.64 -0.05
C GLY A 288 2.10 0.72 -1.11
N ASN A 289 2.19 1.78 -1.92
CA ASN A 289 1.22 2.20 -2.90
C ASN A 289 -0.15 2.45 -2.27
N VAL A 290 -0.95 1.40 -2.04
CA VAL A 290 -2.18 1.47 -1.25
C VAL A 290 -2.22 0.35 -0.22
N SER A 291 -2.87 0.61 0.91
CA SER A 291 -3.16 -0.48 1.84
C SER A 291 -4.34 -1.28 1.33
N GLU A 292 -4.35 -2.57 1.59
CA GLU A 292 -5.29 -3.46 0.94
C GLU A 292 -6.31 -4.04 1.90
N TRP A 293 -7.58 -3.97 1.49
CA TRP A 293 -8.64 -4.75 2.14
C TRP A 293 -8.32 -6.24 2.12
N GLU A 294 -8.47 -6.88 3.28
CA GLU A 294 -8.43 -8.33 3.44
C GLU A 294 -9.85 -8.82 3.82
N ASP A 295 -10.24 -10.02 3.40
CA ASP A 295 -11.39 -10.74 3.95
C ASP A 295 -11.05 -11.15 5.38
N SER A 296 -11.12 -10.18 6.28
CA SER A 296 -10.77 -10.32 7.69
C SER A 296 -11.46 -9.24 8.51
N CYS A 297 -12.68 -9.52 8.95
CA CYS A 297 -13.47 -8.63 9.79
C CYS A 297 -13.71 -9.25 11.17
N GLU A 298 -13.82 -8.41 12.21
CA GLU A 298 -14.10 -8.88 13.58
C GLU A 298 -15.47 -9.56 13.71
N GLN A 299 -16.41 -9.15 12.86
CA GLN A 299 -17.81 -9.50 12.94
C GLN A 299 -18.43 -9.55 11.54
N SER A 300 -19.64 -10.10 11.47
CA SER A 300 -20.49 -10.20 10.27
C SER A 300 -21.85 -9.55 10.53
N THR A 301 -21.85 -8.35 11.13
CA THR A 301 -23.07 -7.67 11.57
C THR A 301 -23.47 -6.50 10.69
N GLY A 302 -22.52 -5.86 9.99
CA GLY A 302 -22.86 -4.76 9.09
C GLY A 302 -21.72 -3.78 8.82
N GLU A 303 -22.15 -2.57 8.48
CA GLU A 303 -21.32 -1.43 8.07
C GLU A 303 -20.18 -1.09 9.04
N LYS A 304 -20.45 -1.25 10.34
CA LYS A 304 -19.55 -0.84 11.42
C LYS A 304 -18.59 -1.94 11.86
N ASP A 305 -18.64 -3.12 11.23
CA ASP A 305 -17.67 -4.18 11.52
C ASP A 305 -16.26 -3.68 11.23
N TRP A 306 -15.31 -4.02 12.09
CA TRP A 306 -13.92 -3.63 11.92
C TRP A 306 -13.22 -4.64 11.01
N CYS A 307 -12.74 -4.20 9.86
CA CYS A 307 -12.12 -5.02 8.81
C CYS A 307 -10.66 -4.62 8.58
N ARG A 308 -9.79 -5.57 8.24
CA ARG A 308 -8.34 -5.37 8.21
C ARG A 308 -7.83 -4.71 6.92
N TRP A 309 -6.85 -3.81 7.07
CA TRP A 309 -5.95 -3.34 6.00
C TRP A 309 -4.51 -3.85 6.18
N ARG A 310 -3.78 -4.00 5.08
CA ARG A 310 -2.39 -4.51 5.05
C ARG A 310 -1.49 -3.71 4.13
N GLY A 311 -0.17 -3.89 4.26
CA GLY A 311 0.83 -3.45 3.28
C GLY A 311 1.35 -2.01 3.40
N GLY A 312 0.66 -1.12 4.10
CA GLY A 312 1.02 0.30 4.10
C GLY A 312 0.56 0.99 2.82
N TRP A 313 0.94 2.25 2.59
CA TRP A 313 0.51 3.05 1.44
C TRP A 313 1.59 4.07 1.07
N PHE A 314 1.38 4.85 0.01
CA PHE A 314 2.28 5.91 -0.47
C PHE A 314 2.69 6.99 0.54
N GLY A 315 2.07 7.03 1.73
CA GLY A 315 2.38 7.96 2.82
C GLY A 315 2.83 7.28 4.11
N SER A 316 2.97 5.95 4.10
CA SER A 316 3.43 5.16 5.25
C SER A 316 4.86 5.49 5.61
N LEU A 317 5.14 5.63 6.92
CA LEU A 317 6.47 5.93 7.44
C LEU A 317 7.30 4.65 7.65
N VAL A 318 8.63 4.80 7.81
CA VAL A 318 9.57 3.68 8.04
C VAL A 318 9.44 3.04 9.45
N ASN A 319 8.32 3.25 10.14
CA ASN A 319 8.07 2.75 11.51
C ASN A 319 7.30 1.42 11.52
N GLY A 320 7.48 0.58 10.51
CA GLY A 320 6.83 -0.73 10.40
C GLY A 320 5.55 -0.75 9.54
N ASP A 321 5.01 0.41 9.16
CA ASP A 321 3.78 0.53 8.35
C ASP A 321 3.89 -0.16 6.98
N MET A 322 5.10 -0.22 6.42
CA MET A 322 5.39 -0.83 5.13
C MET A 322 5.73 -2.32 5.22
N THR A 323 5.84 -2.89 6.43
CA THR A 323 6.23 -4.29 6.60
C THR A 323 5.06 -5.21 6.28
N CYS A 324 5.33 -6.44 5.87
CA CYS A 324 4.30 -7.47 5.74
C CYS A 324 3.58 -7.70 7.07
N ALA A 325 4.31 -7.59 8.18
CA ALA A 325 3.79 -7.70 9.53
C ALA A 325 3.22 -6.39 10.08
N SER A 326 3.00 -5.37 9.23
CA SER A 326 2.61 -4.02 9.62
C SER A 326 1.50 -4.05 10.67
N PRO A 327 1.56 -3.15 11.68
CA PRO A 327 0.52 -3.00 12.66
C PRO A 327 -0.85 -2.98 11.99
N THR A 328 -1.78 -3.75 12.57
CA THR A 328 -3.10 -3.89 12.00
C THR A 328 -3.86 -2.57 12.10
N PHE A 329 -4.22 -1.98 10.96
CA PHE A 329 -5.25 -0.96 10.91
C PHE A 329 -6.59 -1.64 10.64
N ILE A 330 -7.59 -1.38 11.50
CA ILE A 330 -8.88 -2.09 11.48
C ILE A 330 -10.06 -1.09 11.46
N PRO A 331 -10.33 -0.44 10.32
CA PRO A 331 -11.42 0.52 10.18
C PRO A 331 -12.77 -0.17 9.99
N SER A 332 -13.84 0.63 10.02
CA SER A 332 -15.17 0.13 9.68
C SER A 332 -15.24 -0.37 8.24
N ARG A 333 -16.06 -1.40 8.00
CA ARG A 333 -16.33 -2.01 6.70
C ARG A 333 -16.70 -0.98 5.62
N SER A 334 -17.42 0.09 5.97
CA SER A 334 -17.79 1.18 5.05
C SER A 334 -16.72 2.22 4.76
N LYS A 335 -15.52 2.09 5.32
CA LYS A 335 -14.52 3.14 5.20
C LYS A 335 -13.92 3.14 3.80
N ALA A 336 -14.20 4.17 3.01
CA ALA A 336 -13.48 4.46 1.76
C ALA A 336 -12.40 5.53 1.99
N GLU A 337 -11.17 5.30 1.53
CA GLU A 337 -10.03 6.22 1.70
C GLU A 337 -9.14 6.32 0.45
N PRO A 338 -8.46 7.47 0.23
CA PRO A 338 -7.58 7.70 -0.92
C PRO A 338 -6.38 6.75 -1.02
N SER A 339 -5.97 6.18 0.11
CA SER A 339 -4.78 5.36 0.23
C SER A 339 -5.09 3.87 0.38
N ARG A 340 -6.32 3.45 0.08
CA ARG A 340 -6.81 2.09 0.31
C ARG A 340 -7.39 1.49 -0.95
N GLY A 341 -6.83 0.38 -1.36
CA GLY A 341 -7.32 -0.44 -2.45
C GLY A 341 -7.49 -1.87 -1.98
N PHE A 342 -7.28 -2.81 -2.89
CA PHE A 342 -7.46 -4.24 -2.62
C PHE A 342 -6.87 -5.06 -3.76
N ARG A 343 -6.74 -6.36 -3.51
CA ARG A 343 -6.42 -7.36 -4.52
C ARG A 343 -7.19 -8.65 -4.26
N CYS A 344 -7.37 -9.46 -5.29
CA CYS A 344 -8.13 -10.70 -5.18
C CYS A 344 -7.21 -11.94 -5.07
N CYS A 345 -7.79 -13.03 -4.58
CA CYS A 345 -7.17 -14.35 -4.45
C CYS A 345 -8.10 -15.43 -5.01
N HIS A 346 -7.55 -16.63 -5.21
CA HIS A 346 -8.26 -17.85 -5.57
C HIS A 346 -7.56 -19.06 -4.90
N ASP A 347 -8.23 -20.19 -4.75
CA ASP A 347 -7.65 -21.44 -4.23
C ASP A 347 -7.66 -22.53 -5.30
#